data_AF-A0A9W7EQG5-F1
#
_entry.id   AF-A0A9W7EQG5-F1
#
_cell.length_a   1.000
_cell.length_b   1.000
_cell.length_c   1.000
_cell.angle_alpha   90.00
_cell.angle_beta   90.00
_cell.angle_gamma   90.00
#
_symmetry.space_group_name_H-M   'P 1'
#
loop_
_entity.id
_entity.type
_entity.pdbx_description
1 polymer ?
#
loop_
_entity_poly.entity_id
_entity_poly.type
_entity_poly.pdbx_seq_one_letter_code
_entity_poly.pdbx_strand_id
1 'polypeptide(L)'
;MGWFGGGSSSEDTSTPVSDFSSSDESSFSSPIPSQSSVQSAGMGASSLQSFAAEMQQKALVQGVVSKLTQIAFEKCISKPDSALSGSEIKCVHAVTGKYMDGSEFVLGRFQKQQQKQNIL
;
A
#
# COMPACT_ATOMS: atom_id res chain seq x y z
N MET A 1 1.67 40.08 -35.34
CA MET A 1 2.77 40.10 -36.33
C MET A 1 4.09 40.08 -35.57
N GLY A 2 5.02 39.17 -35.92
CA GLY A 2 6.31 38.97 -35.23
C GLY A 2 6.45 37.51 -34.75
N TRP A 3 6.75 36.53 -35.61
CA TRP A 3 8.02 36.25 -36.30
C TRP A 3 9.00 35.48 -35.40
N PHE A 4 9.30 34.24 -35.82
CA PHE A 4 10.33 33.32 -35.33
C PHE A 4 11.62 33.96 -34.77
N GLY A 5 12.13 33.43 -33.66
CA GLY A 5 13.49 33.72 -33.19
C GLY A 5 13.97 32.68 -32.18
N GLY A 6 14.70 31.67 -32.67
CA GLY A 6 15.33 30.65 -31.84
C GLY A 6 16.73 31.02 -31.34
N GLY A 7 17.24 30.20 -30.41
CA GLY A 7 18.61 30.18 -29.88
C GLY A 7 18.75 30.88 -28.52
N SER A 8 19.49 30.40 -27.52
CA SER A 8 20.32 29.20 -27.37
C SER A 8 20.76 29.11 -25.89
N SER A 9 20.83 27.88 -25.37
CA SER A 9 21.77 27.33 -24.36
C SER A 9 21.92 27.96 -22.95
N SER A 10 21.72 27.12 -21.93
CA SER A 10 22.68 26.92 -20.83
C SER A 10 22.47 25.54 -20.20
N GLU A 11 23.59 24.92 -19.82
CA GLU A 11 23.79 23.57 -19.27
C GLU A 11 22.71 23.02 -18.31
N ASP A 12 22.34 21.75 -18.49
CA ASP A 12 21.77 20.93 -17.41
C ASP A 12 22.40 19.54 -17.32
N THR A 13 22.91 19.32 -16.11
CA THR A 13 23.37 18.09 -15.49
C THR A 13 22.50 16.88 -15.83
N SER A 14 23.14 15.80 -16.26
CA SER A 14 22.49 14.51 -16.52
C SER A 14 21.93 13.89 -15.22
N THR A 15 20.62 13.97 -15.02
CA THR A 15 19.87 13.06 -14.15
C THR A 15 19.01 12.14 -15.03
N PRO A 16 19.16 10.81 -14.99
CA PRO A 16 18.23 9.92 -15.66
C PRO A 16 16.90 9.90 -14.89
N VAL A 17 15.91 10.63 -15.40
CA VAL A 17 14.50 10.38 -15.05
C VAL A 17 14.12 9.04 -15.67
N SER A 18 13.76 8.08 -14.84
CA SER A 18 13.18 6.82 -15.32
C SER A 18 11.68 7.02 -15.44
N ASP A 19 11.23 7.12 -16.69
CA ASP A 19 9.84 7.12 -17.09
C ASP A 19 9.14 5.84 -16.57
N PHE A 20 8.26 5.99 -15.58
CA PHE A 20 7.18 5.05 -15.30
C PHE A 20 6.07 5.32 -16.32
N SER A 21 6.16 4.72 -17.51
CA SER A 21 5.00 4.42 -18.36
C SER A 21 5.51 3.81 -19.67
N SER A 22 5.52 2.49 -19.75
CA SER A 22 5.00 1.75 -20.90
C SER A 22 5.27 0.26 -20.72
N SER A 23 4.18 -0.50 -20.62
CA SER A 23 4.09 -1.80 -21.28
C SER A 23 2.63 -2.00 -21.61
N ASP A 24 2.37 -1.80 -22.89
CA ASP A 24 1.14 -1.91 -23.63
C ASP A 24 0.19 -3.03 -23.16
N GLU A 25 -1.05 -2.59 -22.94
CA GLU A 25 -2.24 -3.41 -23.12
C GLU A 25 -2.27 -3.94 -24.55
N SER A 26 -2.28 -5.26 -24.71
CA SER A 26 -2.73 -5.87 -25.95
C SER A 26 -3.84 -6.88 -25.67
N SER A 27 -5.03 -6.44 -26.08
CA SER A 27 -6.12 -7.23 -26.65
C SER A 27 -6.88 -8.20 -25.73
N PHE A 28 -8.00 -7.68 -25.24
CA PHE A 28 -9.28 -8.37 -25.15
C PHE A 28 -9.56 -9.24 -26.39
N SER A 29 -9.35 -10.55 -26.28
CA SER A 29 -10.06 -11.57 -27.06
C SER A 29 -10.04 -12.88 -26.29
N SER A 30 -11.15 -13.22 -25.64
CA SER A 30 -11.34 -14.56 -25.08
C SER A 30 -11.57 -15.57 -26.21
N PRO A 31 -10.94 -16.76 -26.11
CA PRO A 31 -11.76 -17.97 -26.12
C PRO A 31 -11.44 -18.91 -24.94
N ILE A 32 -12.52 -19.49 -24.41
CA ILE A 32 -12.73 -20.67 -23.55
C ILE A 32 -11.52 -21.60 -23.28
N PRO A 33 -11.36 -22.15 -22.05
CA PRO A 33 -10.23 -22.99 -21.67
C PRO A 33 -10.32 -24.39 -22.32
N SER A 34 -9.20 -24.86 -22.88
CA SER A 34 -8.98 -26.27 -23.22
C SER A 34 -7.53 -26.65 -22.95
N GLN A 35 -7.36 -27.26 -21.78
CA GLN A 35 -6.45 -28.37 -21.44
C GLN A 35 -4.96 -28.31 -21.86
N SER A 36 -4.13 -28.49 -20.81
CA SER A 36 -2.80 -29.10 -20.79
C SER A 36 -1.62 -28.32 -21.39
N SER A 37 -0.87 -27.69 -20.50
CA SER A 37 0.52 -28.12 -20.28
C SER A 37 0.99 -27.61 -18.92
N VAL A 38 1.10 -28.55 -18.00
CA VAL A 38 1.98 -28.44 -16.84
C VAL A 38 3.40 -28.24 -17.37
N GLN A 39 3.85 -27.00 -17.45
CA GLN A 39 5.28 -26.69 -17.55
C GLN A 39 5.76 -26.47 -16.13
N SER A 40 6.13 -27.59 -15.53
CA SER A 40 6.81 -27.63 -14.26
C SER A 40 8.25 -27.15 -14.41
N ALA A 41 8.73 -26.61 -13.30
CA ALA A 41 10.11 -26.69 -12.84
C ALA A 41 11.14 -25.81 -13.56
N GLY A 42 11.46 -24.67 -12.93
CA GLY A 42 12.73 -24.00 -13.24
C GLY A 42 12.91 -22.56 -12.79
N MET A 43 12.17 -22.03 -11.80
CA MET A 43 12.51 -20.72 -11.24
C MET A 43 12.25 -20.66 -9.73
N GLY A 44 13.31 -20.96 -8.97
CA GLY A 44 13.53 -20.56 -7.59
C GLY A 44 12.40 -20.80 -6.57
N ALA A 45 12.50 -21.89 -5.82
CA ALA A 45 11.86 -21.95 -4.49
C ALA A 45 12.26 -20.75 -3.60
N SER A 46 13.46 -20.20 -3.82
CA SER A 46 13.96 -18.97 -3.18
C SER A 46 13.21 -17.70 -3.60
N SER A 47 12.77 -17.58 -4.86
CA SER A 47 11.96 -16.44 -5.34
C SER A 47 10.50 -16.53 -4.92
N LEU A 48 9.97 -17.74 -4.73
CA LEU A 48 8.64 -17.95 -4.14
C LEU A 48 8.60 -17.50 -2.67
N GLN A 49 9.66 -17.77 -1.92
CA GLN A 49 9.71 -17.40 -0.50
C GLN A 49 9.80 -15.88 -0.30
N SER A 50 10.57 -15.16 -1.13
CA SER A 50 10.60 -13.70 -1.11
C SER A 50 9.27 -13.08 -1.56
N PHE A 51 8.64 -13.65 -2.58
CA PHE A 51 7.34 -13.20 -3.07
C PHE A 51 6.21 -13.46 -2.06
N ALA A 52 6.25 -14.59 -1.36
CA ALA A 52 5.29 -14.91 -0.30
C ALA A 52 5.39 -13.93 0.89
N ALA A 53 6.61 -13.55 1.27
CA ALA A 53 6.84 -12.54 2.31
C ALA A 53 6.29 -11.16 1.90
N GLU A 54 6.51 -10.75 0.64
CA GLU A 54 5.98 -9.48 0.12
C GLU A 54 4.44 -9.47 0.06
N MET A 55 3.83 -10.56 -0.42
CA MET A 55 2.38 -10.75 -0.45
C MET A 55 1.79 -10.70 0.96
N GLN A 56 2.44 -11.33 1.93
CA GLN A 56 2.00 -11.33 3.32
C GLN A 56 2.07 -9.93 3.93
N GLN A 57 3.14 -9.17 3.67
CA GLN A 57 3.26 -7.80 4.14
C GLN A 57 2.14 -6.91 3.59
N LYS A 58 1.81 -7.04 2.30
CA LYS A 58 0.69 -6.30 1.71
C LYS A 58 -0.67 -6.70 2.31
N ALA A 59 -0.88 -7.99 2.55
CA ALA A 59 -2.10 -8.47 3.20
C ALA A 59 -2.25 -7.95 4.64
N LEU A 60 -1.16 -7.91 5.40
CA LEU A 60 -1.15 -7.36 6.76
C LEU A 60 -1.47 -5.86 6.76
N VAL A 61 -0.85 -5.08 5.86
CA VAL A 61 -1.13 -3.64 5.73
C VAL A 61 -2.59 -3.42 5.34
N GLN A 62 -3.12 -4.17 4.37
CA GLN A 62 -4.54 -4.12 3.98
C GLN A 62 -5.47 -4.41 5.18
N GLY A 63 -5.14 -5.41 5.99
CA GLY A 63 -5.89 -5.73 7.20
C GLY A 63 -5.90 -4.57 8.21
N VAL A 64 -4.74 -3.96 8.46
CA VAL A 64 -4.60 -2.80 9.37
C VAL A 64 -5.36 -1.59 8.83
N VAL A 65 -5.23 -1.28 7.54
CA VAL A 65 -5.93 -0.17 6.89
C VAL A 65 -7.44 -0.36 6.99
N SER A 66 -7.95 -1.56 6.71
CA SER A 66 -9.37 -1.89 6.85
C SER A 66 -9.85 -1.67 8.29
N LYS A 67 -9.08 -2.15 9.28
CA LYS A 67 -9.44 -2.02 10.70
C LYS A 67 -9.47 -0.56 11.16
N LEU A 68 -8.45 0.22 10.79
CA LEU A 68 -8.37 1.65 11.11
C LEU A 68 -9.52 2.42 10.46
N THR A 69 -9.83 2.10 9.21
CA THR A 69 -10.93 2.73 8.48
C THR A 69 -12.26 2.48 9.18
N GLN A 70 -12.51 1.26 9.65
CA GLN A 70 -13.73 0.92 10.39
C GLN A 70 -13.84 1.71 11.71
N ILE A 71 -12.76 1.78 12.49
CA ILE A 71 -12.73 2.53 13.75
C ILE A 71 -12.90 4.03 13.52
N ALA A 72 -12.20 4.57 12.52
CA ALA A 72 -12.28 5.98 12.17
C ALA A 72 -13.69 6.34 11.70
N PHE A 73 -14.34 5.48 10.91
CA PHE A 73 -15.71 5.68 10.47
C PHE A 73 -16.69 5.70 11.66
N GLU A 74 -16.63 4.70 12.55
CA GLU A 74 -17.51 4.62 13.72
C GLU A 74 -17.34 5.77 14.72
N LYS A 75 -16.12 6.32 14.84
CA LYS A 75 -15.81 7.36 15.83
C LYS A 75 -15.94 8.77 15.30
N CYS A 76 -15.67 8.98 14.02
CA CYS A 76 -15.60 10.32 13.44
C CYS A 76 -16.77 10.66 12.54
N ILE A 77 -17.41 9.69 11.88
CA ILE A 77 -18.49 9.95 10.93
C ILE A 77 -19.84 9.70 11.59
N SER A 78 -20.58 10.77 11.88
CA SER A 78 -21.93 10.69 12.42
C SER A 78 -23.00 10.61 11.33
N LYS A 79 -22.74 11.16 10.14
CA LYS A 79 -23.62 11.11 8.98
C LYS A 79 -22.76 10.83 7.74
N PRO A 80 -22.97 9.70 7.05
CA PRO A 80 -22.24 9.44 5.82
C PRO A 80 -22.71 10.42 4.74
N ASP A 81 -21.84 11.33 4.36
CA ASP A 81 -22.02 12.23 3.23
C ASP A 81 -21.04 11.88 2.10
N SER A 82 -21.17 12.52 0.93
CA SER A 82 -20.30 12.24 -0.22
C SER A 82 -18.88 12.78 -0.01
N ALA A 83 -18.67 13.66 0.97
CA ALA A 83 -17.38 14.18 1.36
C ALA A 83 -17.24 14.30 2.89
N LEU A 84 -16.04 14.06 3.39
CA LEU A 84 -15.68 14.33 4.78
C LEU A 84 -15.61 15.85 5.02
N SER A 85 -16.30 16.33 6.05
CA SER A 85 -16.15 17.71 6.53
C SER A 85 -14.77 17.94 7.14
N GLY A 86 -14.32 19.20 7.18
CA GLY A 86 -13.01 19.55 7.75
C GLY A 86 -12.82 19.11 9.21
N SER A 87 -13.89 19.00 9.99
CA SER A 87 -13.87 18.43 11.35
C SER A 87 -13.69 16.92 11.36
N GLU A 88 -14.33 16.21 10.43
CA GLU A 88 -14.22 14.75 10.33
C GLU A 88 -12.81 14.34 9.86
N ILE A 89 -12.22 15.07 8.91
CA ILE A 89 -10.83 14.85 8.48
C ILE A 89 -9.86 14.96 9.66
N LYS A 90 -10.01 16.02 10.48
CA LYS A 90 -9.18 16.21 11.69
C LYS A 90 -9.40 15.09 12.71
N CYS A 91 -10.64 14.65 12.89
CA CYS A 91 -10.97 13.54 13.78
C CYS A 91 -10.31 12.24 13.31
N VAL A 92 -10.41 11.90 12.02
CA VAL A 92 -9.83 10.67 11.45
C VAL A 92 -8.30 10.66 11.66
N HIS A 93 -7.64 11.78 11.42
CA HIS A 93 -6.20 11.92 11.66
C HIS A 93 -5.85 11.70 13.15
N ALA A 94 -6.61 12.31 14.06
CA ALA A 94 -6.41 12.15 15.49
C ALA A 94 -6.65 10.71 15.96
N VAL A 95 -7.76 10.07 15.53
CA VAL A 95 -8.12 8.70 15.90
C VAL A 95 -7.06 7.71 15.43
N THR A 96 -6.58 7.86 14.19
CA THR A 96 -5.55 6.97 13.63
C THR A 96 -4.25 7.06 14.41
N GLY A 97 -3.79 8.28 14.73
CA GLY A 97 -2.60 8.48 15.57
C GLY A 97 -2.76 7.89 16.97
N LYS A 98 -3.89 8.17 17.63
CA LYS A 98 -4.19 7.64 18.98
C LYS A 98 -4.33 6.13 19.02
N TYR A 99 -4.84 5.51 17.96
CA TYR A 99 -4.94 4.07 17.85
C TYR A 99 -3.55 3.42 17.76
N MET A 100 -2.64 3.99 16.98
CA MET A 100 -1.26 3.52 16.87
C MET A 100 -0.54 3.62 18.23
N ASP A 101 -0.61 4.79 18.87
CA ASP A 101 -0.03 5.04 20.21
C ASP A 101 -0.58 4.05 21.25
N GLY A 102 -1.90 3.84 21.25
CA GLY A 102 -2.56 2.92 22.19
C GLY A 102 -2.23 1.45 21.92
N SER A 103 -2.08 1.08 20.66
CA SER A 103 -1.76 -0.30 20.26
C SER A 103 -0.38 -0.71 20.76
N GLU A 104 0.62 0.17 20.63
CA GLU A 104 1.98 -0.08 21.15
C GLU A 104 1.98 -0.25 22.67
N PHE A 105 1.25 0.62 23.38
CA PHE A 105 1.14 0.52 24.83
C PHE A 105 0.54 -0.82 25.29
N VAL A 106 -0.53 -1.27 24.63
CA VAL A 106 -1.19 -2.56 24.94
C VAL A 106 -0.27 -3.73 24.61
N LEU A 107 0.35 -3.75 23.43
CA LEU A 107 1.29 -4.81 23.03
C LEU A 107 2.50 -4.87 23.96
N GLY A 108 3.09 -3.73 24.31
CA GLY A 108 4.23 -3.65 25.21
C GLY A 108 3.91 -4.18 26.61
N ARG A 109 2.68 -3.99 27.10
CA ARG A 109 2.23 -4.57 28.36
C ARG A 109 2.00 -6.09 28.24
N PHE A 110 1.38 -6.54 27.15
CA PHE A 110 1.14 -7.96 26.89
C PHE A 110 2.45 -8.75 26.78
N GLN A 111 3.45 -8.23 26.06
CA GLN A 111 4.76 -8.87 25.92
C GLN A 111 5.47 -9.02 27.26
N LYS A 112 5.45 -7.98 28.11
CA LYS A 112 6.00 -8.03 29.47
C LYS A 112 5.28 -9.07 30.35
N GLN A 113 3.97 -9.24 30.18
CA GLN A 113 3.20 -10.25 30.90
C GLN A 113 3.51 -11.68 30.40
N GLN A 114 3.60 -11.87 29.08
CA GLN A 114 3.94 -13.17 28.47
C GLN A 114 5.35 -13.64 28.86
N GLN A 115 6.34 -12.74 28.85
CA GLN A 115 7.69 -13.06 29.31
C GLN A 115 7.71 -13.53 30.77
N LYS A 116 6.83 -12.99 31.62
CA LYS A 116 6.73 -13.37 33.03
C LYS A 116 6.05 -14.72 33.26
N GLN A 117 5.15 -15.14 32.35
CA GLN A 117 4.52 -16.46 32.40
C GLN A 117 5.44 -17.58 31.87
N ASN A 118 6.34 -17.29 30.94
CA ASN A 118 7.24 -18.29 30.35
C ASN A 118 8.50 -18.58 31.22
N ILE A 119 8.55 -18.05 32.45
CA ILE A 119 9.62 -18.22 33.44
C ILE A 119 9.14 -18.98 34.71
N LEU A 120 7.84 -19.33 34.79
CA LEU A 120 7.33 -20.35 35.71
C LEU A 120 7.05 -21.65 34.94
#